data_AF-A0ABD1WXE6-F1
#
_entry.id   AF-A0ABD1WXE6-F1
#
_cell.length_a   1.000
_cell.length_b   1.000
_cell.length_c   1.000
_cell.angle_alpha   90.00
_cell.angle_beta   90.00
_cell.angle_gamma   90.00
#
_symmetry.space_group_name_H-M   'P 1'
#
loop_
_entity.id
_entity.type
_entity.pdbx_description
1 polymer ?
#
loop_
_entity_poly.entity_id
_entity_poly.type
_entity_poly.pdbx_seq_one_letter_code
_entity_poly.pdbx_strand_id
1 'polypeptide(L)'
;MAGWGSETHMPHSPTVEKLEKQFEELRSQLEDSGKLRERIRAVAMEIEYHADWRSETQTVVSLLSFLHWLETGTLLVHTDAEEKLGLNPTEFGLDIEDYLIGICFMSNELPRYVVNQVTAGDYECPRKVLKFLTDLHAAFRMLNLRNDFLRKKFDGMKYDLRRVEEVYYDVKIRGLAANGESAGKEGDQGQS
;
A
#
# COMPACT_ATOMS: atom_id res chain seq x y z
N MET A 1 1.96 -48.34 8.80
CA MET A 1 2.98 -47.57 8.09
C MET A 1 2.33 -46.29 7.62
N ALA A 2 2.61 -45.19 8.31
CA ALA A 2 2.14 -43.85 7.96
C ALA A 2 3.31 -43.09 7.33
N GLY A 3 3.05 -42.35 6.25
CA GLY A 3 4.07 -41.57 5.57
C GLY A 3 3.60 -41.03 4.24
N TRP A 4 2.76 -40.00 4.27
CA TRP A 4 2.62 -39.06 3.16
C TRP A 4 2.75 -37.67 3.76
N GLY A 5 3.99 -37.18 3.81
CA GLY A 5 4.25 -35.76 3.94
C GLY A 5 3.96 -35.13 2.59
N SER A 6 2.95 -34.28 2.54
CA SER A 6 2.72 -33.36 1.43
C SER A 6 3.06 -31.97 1.94
N GLU A 7 4.32 -31.60 1.76
CA GLU A 7 4.73 -30.19 1.67
C GLU A 7 3.88 -29.56 0.57
N THR A 8 2.93 -28.71 0.95
CA THR A 8 2.22 -27.83 0.04
C THR A 8 3.20 -26.76 -0.43
N HIS A 9 4.01 -27.10 -1.44
CA HIS A 9 4.70 -26.11 -2.23
C HIS A 9 3.64 -25.28 -2.96
N MET A 10 3.40 -24.08 -2.45
CA MET A 10 2.64 -23.05 -3.13
C MET A 10 3.29 -22.84 -4.51
N PRO A 11 2.55 -22.93 -5.64
CA PRO A 11 3.14 -22.63 -6.92
C PRO A 11 3.52 -21.15 -6.94
N HIS A 12 4.82 -20.86 -6.96
CA HIS A 12 5.34 -19.54 -7.24
C HIS A 12 4.79 -19.10 -8.60
N SER A 13 3.86 -18.13 -8.60
CA SER A 13 3.30 -17.62 -9.84
C SER A 13 4.40 -16.85 -10.58
N PRO A 14 4.70 -17.15 -11.86
CA PRO A 14 5.77 -16.50 -12.63
C PRO A 14 5.58 -14.98 -12.75
N THR A 15 4.39 -14.47 -12.45
CA THR A 15 4.09 -13.04 -12.37
C THR A 15 4.72 -12.39 -11.13
N VAL A 16 4.77 -13.10 -9.99
CA VAL A 16 5.33 -12.58 -8.74
C VAL A 16 6.85 -12.45 -8.84
N GLU A 17 7.54 -13.47 -9.34
CA GLU A 17 9.00 -13.43 -9.56
C GLU A 17 9.39 -12.32 -10.55
N LYS A 18 8.57 -12.11 -11.59
CA LYS A 18 8.79 -11.02 -12.55
C LYS A 18 8.62 -9.65 -11.89
N LEU A 19 7.62 -9.49 -11.03
CA LEU A 19 7.40 -8.25 -10.28
C LEU A 19 8.53 -8.00 -9.27
N GLU A 20 8.95 -9.02 -8.52
CA GLU A 20 10.09 -8.94 -7.60
C GLU A 20 11.37 -8.48 -8.31
N LYS A 21 11.64 -9.05 -9.50
CA LYS A 21 12.78 -8.62 -10.32
C LYS A 21 12.66 -7.16 -10.77
N GLN A 22 11.45 -6.72 -11.17
CA GLN A 22 11.22 -5.32 -11.54
C GLN A 22 11.37 -4.38 -10.35
N PHE A 23 10.98 -4.79 -9.15
CA PHE A 23 11.17 -4.01 -7.94
C PHE A 23 12.65 -3.88 -7.56
N GLU A 24 13.41 -4.96 -7.68
CA GLU A 24 14.84 -4.93 -7.41
C GLU A 24 15.59 -4.01 -8.40
N GLU A 25 15.23 -4.06 -9.68
CA GLU A 25 15.77 -3.16 -10.70
C GLU A 25 15.42 -1.69 -10.41
N LEU A 26 14.17 -1.41 -10.02
CA LEU A 26 13.74 -0.08 -9.64
C LEU A 26 14.50 0.45 -8.42
N ARG A 27 14.76 -0.39 -7.40
CA ARG A 27 15.56 -0.02 -6.22
C ARG A 27 16.99 0.32 -6.60
N SER A 28 17.65 -0.51 -7.40
CA SER A 28 19.00 -0.23 -7.89
C SER A 28 19.06 1.11 -8.62
N GLN A 29 18.09 1.37 -9.51
CA GLN A 29 18.00 2.66 -10.20
C GLN A 29 17.76 3.82 -9.24
N LEU A 30 16.93 3.63 -8.22
CA LEU A 30 16.70 4.62 -7.20
C LEU A 30 17.99 4.88 -6.43
N GLU A 31 18.71 3.87 -5.95
CA GLU A 31 20.00 4.05 -5.25
C GLU A 31 21.04 4.77 -6.12
N ASP A 32 21.20 4.30 -7.37
CA ASP A 32 22.15 4.83 -8.35
C ASP A 32 21.83 6.27 -8.77
N SER A 33 20.57 6.70 -8.65
CA SER A 33 20.14 8.07 -8.98
C SER A 33 20.62 9.13 -7.98
N GLY A 34 21.42 8.78 -6.96
CA GLY A 34 21.90 9.71 -5.93
C GLY A 34 22.49 11.01 -6.48
N LYS A 35 23.35 10.94 -7.51
CA LYS A 35 23.92 12.14 -8.15
C LYS A 35 22.87 13.01 -8.85
N LEU A 36 21.84 12.40 -9.43
CA LEU A 36 20.73 13.14 -10.03
C LEU A 36 19.89 13.81 -8.95
N ARG A 37 19.61 13.12 -7.83
CA ARG A 37 18.91 13.70 -6.67
C ARG A 37 19.64 14.92 -6.12
N GLU A 38 20.97 14.84 -5.93
CA GLU A 38 21.77 15.98 -5.48
C GLU A 38 21.71 17.17 -6.44
N ARG A 39 21.75 16.93 -7.76
CA ARG A 39 21.62 17.99 -8.77
C ARG A 39 20.23 18.61 -8.80
N ILE A 40 19.18 17.79 -8.69
CA ILE A 40 17.80 18.27 -8.58
C ILE A 40 17.68 19.11 -7.31
N ARG A 41 18.20 18.65 -6.17
CA ARG A 41 18.20 19.41 -4.92
C ARG A 41 18.90 20.77 -5.07
N ALA A 42 20.10 20.80 -5.64
CA ALA A 42 20.83 22.04 -5.85
C ALA A 42 20.05 23.04 -6.72
N VAL A 43 19.47 22.57 -7.83
CA VAL A 43 18.64 23.42 -8.70
C VAL A 43 17.37 23.88 -7.98
N ALA A 44 16.75 23.00 -7.20
CA ALA A 44 15.49 23.31 -6.54
C ALA A 44 15.68 24.25 -5.33
N MET A 45 16.82 24.19 -4.63
CA MET A 45 17.18 25.19 -3.60
C MET A 45 17.41 26.59 -4.19
N GLU A 46 17.90 26.68 -5.43
CA GLU A 46 18.09 27.95 -6.14
C GLU A 46 16.78 28.51 -6.72
N ILE A 47 15.82 27.63 -7.04
CA ILE A 47 14.49 28.00 -7.51
C ILE A 47 13.61 28.15 -6.26
N GLU A 48 13.59 29.33 -5.68
CA GLU A 48 12.79 29.72 -4.50
C GLU A 48 11.26 29.67 -4.77
N TYR A 49 10.73 28.52 -5.22
CA TYR A 49 9.33 28.37 -5.61
C TYR A 49 8.81 26.95 -5.37
N HIS A 50 8.57 26.60 -4.11
CA HIS A 50 7.99 25.34 -3.61
C HIS A 50 6.68 24.87 -4.28
N ALA A 51 6.09 25.61 -5.22
CA ALA A 51 4.80 25.27 -5.84
C ALA A 51 4.91 24.23 -6.97
N ASP A 52 5.97 24.28 -7.78
CA ASP A 52 6.03 23.51 -9.05
C ASP A 52 6.47 22.05 -8.88
N TRP A 53 6.85 21.63 -7.67
CA TRP A 53 7.47 20.33 -7.38
C TRP A 53 6.68 19.56 -6.31
N ARG A 54 5.61 20.17 -5.77
CA ARG A 54 4.72 19.54 -4.80
C ARG A 54 3.97 18.37 -5.41
N SER A 55 3.42 18.53 -6.61
CA SER A 55 2.73 17.44 -7.33
C SER A 55 3.63 16.24 -7.57
N GLU A 56 4.87 16.48 -7.93
CA GLU A 56 5.90 15.50 -8.24
C GLU A 56 6.31 14.78 -6.96
N THR A 57 6.57 15.53 -5.89
CA THR A 57 6.90 14.98 -4.57
C THR A 57 5.79 14.07 -4.05
N GLN A 58 4.54 14.53 -4.10
CA GLN A 58 3.36 13.74 -3.71
C GLN A 58 3.23 12.46 -4.54
N THR A 59 3.52 12.54 -5.84
CA THR A 59 3.48 11.39 -6.76
C THR A 59 4.58 10.39 -6.42
N VAL A 60 5.81 10.84 -6.20
CA VAL A 60 6.92 9.95 -5.83
C VAL A 60 6.67 9.30 -4.47
N VAL A 61 6.18 10.05 -3.47
CA VAL A 61 5.80 9.48 -2.17
C VAL A 61 4.71 8.42 -2.34
N SER A 62 3.70 8.66 -3.17
CA SER A 62 2.65 7.68 -3.47
C SER A 62 3.24 6.37 -4.01
N LEU A 63 4.14 6.47 -4.99
CA LEU A 63 4.79 5.30 -5.61
C LEU A 63 5.67 4.54 -4.61
N LEU A 64 6.51 5.26 -3.85
CA LEU A 64 7.36 4.66 -2.81
C LEU A 64 6.54 3.97 -1.72
N SER A 65 5.43 4.60 -1.32
CA SER A 65 4.53 4.05 -0.30
C SER A 65 3.82 2.80 -0.81
N PHE A 66 3.41 2.80 -2.09
CA PHE A 66 2.78 1.63 -2.68
C PHE A 66 3.77 0.46 -2.80
N LEU A 67 5.00 0.75 -3.24
CA LEU A 67 6.09 -0.23 -3.29
C LEU A 67 6.35 -0.85 -1.91
N HIS A 68 6.54 0.00 -0.90
CA HIS A 68 6.78 -0.44 0.47
C HIS A 68 5.64 -1.30 1.02
N TRP A 69 4.39 -0.93 0.71
CA TRP A 69 3.23 -1.72 1.13
C TRP A 69 3.17 -3.09 0.43
N LEU A 70 3.50 -3.16 -0.86
CA LEU A 70 3.55 -4.45 -1.60
C LEU A 70 4.58 -5.41 -1.00
N GLU A 71 5.69 -4.88 -0.49
CA GLU A 71 6.78 -5.68 0.07
C GLU A 71 6.54 -6.07 1.53
N THR A 72 6.00 -5.16 2.34
CA THR A 72 5.93 -5.33 3.80
C THR A 72 4.52 -5.50 4.34
N GLY A 73 3.50 -5.09 3.58
CA GLY A 73 2.12 -4.96 4.05
C GLY A 73 1.90 -3.82 5.04
N THR A 74 2.89 -2.93 5.23
CA THR A 74 2.86 -1.85 6.22
C THR A 74 2.88 -0.46 5.57
N LEU A 75 2.66 0.58 6.37
CA LEU A 75 2.75 1.97 5.93
C LEU A 75 4.22 2.39 5.87
N LEU A 76 4.65 3.02 4.77
CA LEU A 76 5.93 3.72 4.72
C LEU A 76 5.83 4.98 5.58
N VAL A 77 6.56 5.03 6.69
CA VAL A 77 6.53 6.20 7.58
C VAL A 77 7.30 7.37 6.97
N HIS A 78 6.97 8.60 7.40
CA HIS A 78 7.53 9.84 6.85
C HIS A 78 9.07 9.87 6.85
N THR A 79 9.71 9.46 7.95
CA THR A 79 11.18 9.42 8.07
C THR A 79 11.84 8.47 7.06
N ASP A 80 11.21 7.32 6.82
CA ASP A 80 11.73 6.31 5.89
C ASP A 80 11.52 6.78 4.44
N ALA A 81 10.44 7.53 4.17
CA ALA A 81 10.21 8.17 2.89
C ALA A 81 11.25 9.26 2.61
N GLU A 82 11.59 10.08 3.61
CA GLU A 82 12.67 11.07 3.52
C GLU A 82 14.01 10.42 3.19
N GLU A 83 14.37 9.35 3.91
CA GLU A 83 15.61 8.62 3.69
C GLU A 83 15.67 8.04 2.27
N LYS A 84 14.60 7.37 1.81
CA LYS A 84 14.52 6.80 0.46
C LYS A 84 14.62 7.86 -0.65
N LEU A 85 14.11 9.07 -0.40
CA LEU A 85 14.25 10.21 -1.29
C LEU A 85 15.63 10.90 -1.19
N GLY A 86 16.45 10.49 -0.22
CA GLY A 86 17.71 11.16 0.11
C GLY A 86 17.48 12.61 0.52
N LEU A 87 16.43 12.90 1.26
CA LEU A 87 16.12 14.24 1.79
C LEU A 87 16.76 14.43 3.16
N ASN A 88 17.12 15.67 3.49
CA ASN A 88 17.69 16.02 4.79
C ASN A 88 16.76 17.01 5.50
N PRO A 89 16.15 16.64 6.64
CA PRO A 89 15.22 17.52 7.37
C PRO A 89 15.79 18.89 7.74
N THR A 90 17.11 19.05 7.87
CA THR A 90 17.72 20.32 8.28
C THR A 90 17.90 21.34 7.14
N GLU A 91 17.92 20.88 5.90
CA GLU A 91 18.21 21.72 4.72
C GLU A 91 17.06 21.68 3.71
N PHE A 92 16.57 20.48 3.41
CA PHE A 92 15.53 20.22 2.43
C PHE A 92 14.79 18.93 2.80
N GLY A 93 13.78 19.06 3.67
CA GLY A 93 12.96 17.97 4.18
C GLY A 93 11.72 17.70 3.33
N LEU A 94 11.10 16.54 3.54
CA LEU A 94 9.80 16.22 2.97
C LEU A 94 8.72 16.92 3.79
N ASP A 95 7.98 17.83 3.16
CA ASP A 95 6.84 18.45 3.82
C ASP A 95 5.80 17.40 4.25
N ILE A 96 5.30 17.52 5.48
CA ILE A 96 4.36 16.56 6.06
C ILE A 96 3.05 16.55 5.26
N GLU A 97 2.59 17.68 4.74
CA GLU A 97 1.37 17.74 3.93
C GLU A 97 1.57 17.00 2.60
N ASP A 98 2.71 17.18 1.95
CA ASP A 98 3.04 16.47 0.70
C ASP A 98 3.14 14.96 0.91
N TYR A 99 3.74 14.54 2.02
CA TYR A 99 3.75 13.14 2.43
C TYR A 99 2.33 12.59 2.61
N LEU A 100 1.49 13.26 3.42
CA LEU A 100 0.12 12.81 3.69
C LEU A 100 -0.75 12.78 2.42
N ILE A 101 -0.59 13.74 1.52
CA ILE A 101 -1.25 13.74 0.21
C ILE A 101 -0.78 12.56 -0.63
N GLY A 102 0.52 12.26 -0.66
CA GLY A 102 1.07 11.08 -1.34
C GLY A 102 0.47 9.78 -0.81
N ILE A 103 0.30 9.65 0.51
CA ILE A 103 -0.39 8.50 1.13
C ILE A 103 -1.85 8.41 0.68
N CYS A 104 -2.57 9.54 0.58
CA CYS A 104 -3.91 9.55 0.03
C CYS A 104 -3.95 9.07 -1.44
N PHE A 105 -2.99 9.50 -2.28
CA PHE A 105 -2.94 9.07 -3.68
C PHE A 105 -2.70 7.57 -3.81
N MET A 106 -1.80 7.01 -3.00
CA MET A 106 -1.58 5.56 -2.98
C MET A 106 -2.86 4.81 -2.58
N SER A 107 -3.59 5.32 -1.59
CA SER A 107 -4.85 4.70 -1.17
C SER A 107 -5.91 4.66 -2.27
N ASN A 108 -5.90 5.61 -3.22
CA ASN A 108 -6.84 5.65 -4.35
C ASN A 108 -6.55 4.55 -5.39
N GLU A 109 -5.33 4.02 -5.45
CA GLU A 109 -4.95 2.94 -6.39
C GLU A 109 -5.28 1.54 -5.84
N LEU A 110 -5.42 1.41 -4.52
CA LEU A 110 -5.66 0.13 -3.85
C LEU A 110 -6.93 -0.60 -4.29
N PRO A 111 -8.11 0.05 -4.48
CA PRO A 111 -9.30 -0.65 -4.95
C PRO A 111 -9.12 -1.30 -6.33
N ARG A 112 -8.41 -0.63 -7.24
CA ARG A 112 -8.11 -1.18 -8.57
C ARG A 112 -7.14 -2.36 -8.47
N TYR A 113 -6.10 -2.21 -7.64
CA TYR A 113 -5.16 -3.30 -7.36
C TYR A 113 -5.88 -4.54 -6.82
N VAL A 114 -6.78 -4.38 -5.85
CA VAL A 114 -7.56 -5.48 -5.25
C VAL A 114 -8.38 -6.22 -6.30
N VAL A 115 -9.11 -5.50 -7.17
CA VAL A 115 -9.89 -6.13 -8.24
C VAL A 115 -9.00 -6.93 -9.19
N ASN A 116 -7.84 -6.39 -9.56
CA ASN A 116 -6.88 -7.08 -10.42
C ASN A 116 -6.34 -8.36 -9.76
N GLN A 117 -6.03 -8.31 -8.45
CA GLN A 117 -5.53 -9.47 -7.71
C GLN A 117 -6.58 -10.57 -7.58
N VAL A 118 -7.83 -10.22 -7.26
CA VAL A 118 -8.95 -11.19 -7.24
C VAL A 118 -9.17 -11.82 -8.61
N THR A 119 -9.07 -11.02 -9.67
CA THR A 119 -9.16 -11.52 -11.05
C THR A 119 -8.02 -12.49 -11.39
N ALA A 120 -6.83 -12.27 -10.81
CA ALA A 120 -5.68 -13.15 -10.94
C ALA A 120 -5.72 -14.37 -9.98
N GLY A 121 -6.75 -14.51 -9.15
CA GLY A 121 -6.95 -15.62 -8.22
C GLY A 121 -6.38 -15.41 -6.82
N ASP A 122 -5.83 -14.23 -6.49
CA ASP A 122 -5.45 -13.89 -5.11
C ASP A 122 -6.66 -13.36 -4.34
N TYR A 123 -7.31 -14.28 -3.62
CA TYR A 123 -8.48 -13.99 -2.80
C TYR A 123 -8.14 -13.54 -1.37
N GLU A 124 -6.87 -13.57 -0.96
CA GLU A 124 -6.43 -13.04 0.34
C GLU A 124 -6.12 -11.54 0.27
N CYS A 125 -5.71 -11.04 -0.91
CA CYS A 125 -5.41 -9.63 -1.14
C CYS A 125 -6.50 -8.66 -0.63
N PRO A 126 -7.80 -8.82 -0.94
CA PRO A 126 -8.84 -7.93 -0.44
C PRO A 126 -8.85 -7.79 1.09
N ARG A 127 -8.62 -8.88 1.82
CA ARG A 127 -8.59 -8.89 3.29
C ARG A 127 -7.41 -8.07 3.82
N LYS A 128 -6.22 -8.26 3.23
CA LYS A 128 -5.00 -7.52 3.59
C LYS A 128 -5.16 -6.03 3.35
N VAL A 129 -5.66 -5.65 2.18
CA VAL A 129 -5.90 -4.25 1.80
C VAL A 129 -6.99 -3.61 2.66
N LEU A 130 -8.09 -4.32 2.91
CA LEU A 130 -9.18 -3.81 3.75
C LEU A 130 -8.69 -3.49 5.17
N LYS A 131 -7.88 -4.39 5.76
CA LYS A 131 -7.27 -4.15 7.07
C LYS A 131 -6.40 -2.89 7.04
N PHE A 132 -5.50 -2.80 6.06
CA PHE A 132 -4.59 -1.67 5.91
C PHE A 132 -5.34 -0.33 5.75
N LEU A 133 -6.32 -0.26 4.83
CA LEU A 133 -7.12 0.96 4.62
C LEU A 133 -7.96 1.33 5.85
N THR A 134 -8.44 0.35 6.61
CA THR A 134 -9.18 0.59 7.85
C THR A 134 -8.29 1.27 8.89
N ASP A 135 -7.08 0.72 9.10
CA ASP A 135 -6.09 1.24 10.04
C ASP A 135 -5.61 2.64 9.59
N LEU A 136 -5.38 2.82 8.29
CA LEU A 136 -5.00 4.10 7.69
C LEU A 136 -6.08 5.18 7.86
N HIS A 137 -7.32 4.85 7.54
CA HIS A 137 -8.46 5.78 7.69
C HIS A 137 -8.67 6.15 9.16
N ALA A 138 -8.47 5.21 10.10
CA ALA A 138 -8.50 5.52 11.53
C ALA A 138 -7.37 6.48 11.93
N ALA A 139 -6.15 6.28 11.43
CA ALA A 139 -5.02 7.17 11.68
C ALA A 139 -5.28 8.60 11.18
N PHE A 140 -5.77 8.76 9.95
CA PHE A 140 -6.09 10.08 9.40
C PHE A 140 -7.21 10.80 10.15
N ARG A 141 -8.21 10.08 10.70
CA ARG A 141 -9.24 10.69 11.55
C ARG A 141 -8.71 11.29 12.84
N MET A 142 -7.56 10.82 13.33
CA MET A 142 -6.90 11.40 14.51
C MET A 142 -6.14 12.69 14.19
N LEU A 143 -5.92 13.00 12.91
CA LEU A 143 -5.21 14.20 12.49
C LEU A 143 -6.15 15.41 12.43
N ASN A 144 -5.72 16.53 13.00
CA ASN A 144 -6.39 17.80 12.83
C ASN A 144 -5.93 18.50 11.54
N LEU A 145 -6.33 17.94 10.40
CA LEU A 145 -5.96 18.45 9.08
C LEU A 145 -6.42 19.91 8.94
N ARG A 146 -5.59 20.85 8.48
CA ARG A 146 -6.04 22.25 8.22
C ARG A 146 -6.05 22.61 6.74
N ASN A 147 -5.36 21.83 5.93
CA ASN A 147 -5.30 21.98 4.49
C ASN A 147 -6.58 21.41 3.83
N ASP A 148 -7.32 22.25 3.12
CA ASP A 148 -8.58 21.89 2.46
C ASP A 148 -8.41 20.84 1.35
N PHE A 149 -7.29 20.89 0.62
CA PHE A 149 -7.00 19.92 -0.42
C PHE A 149 -6.74 18.53 0.18
N LEU A 150 -5.92 18.45 1.22
CA LEU A 150 -5.66 17.21 1.95
C LEU A 150 -6.93 16.66 2.60
N ARG A 151 -7.75 17.52 3.21
CA ARG A 151 -9.08 17.14 3.74
C ARG A 151 -9.95 16.50 2.67
N LYS A 152 -10.06 17.12 1.49
CA LYS A 152 -10.85 16.59 0.38
C LYS A 152 -10.33 15.24 -0.11
N LYS A 153 -9.01 15.04 -0.14
CA LYS A 153 -8.39 13.76 -0.53
C LYS A 153 -8.66 12.68 0.52
N PHE A 154 -8.50 13.00 1.80
CA PHE A 154 -8.84 12.12 2.90
C PHE A 154 -10.34 11.75 2.91
N ASP A 155 -11.24 12.71 2.71
CA ASP A 155 -12.70 12.45 2.63
C ASP A 155 -13.06 11.47 1.51
N GLY A 156 -12.23 11.36 0.47
CA GLY A 156 -12.35 10.40 -0.61
C GLY A 156 -12.08 8.95 -0.17
N MET A 157 -11.18 8.76 0.80
CA MET A 157 -10.69 7.44 1.23
C MET A 157 -11.81 6.52 1.74
N LYS A 158 -12.90 7.08 2.29
CA LYS A 158 -14.06 6.29 2.73
C LYS A 158 -14.75 5.54 1.58
N TYR A 159 -14.69 6.09 0.36
CA TYR A 159 -15.26 5.45 -0.82
C TYR A 159 -14.37 4.31 -1.32
N ASP A 160 -13.05 4.51 -1.27
CA ASP A 160 -12.07 3.46 -1.58
C ASP A 160 -12.19 2.29 -0.59
N LEU A 161 -12.32 2.60 0.70
CA LEU A 161 -12.54 1.62 1.76
C LEU A 161 -13.80 0.79 1.49
N ARG A 162 -14.94 1.44 1.20
CA ARG A 162 -16.20 0.76 0.87
C ARG A 162 -16.04 -0.14 -0.36
N ARG A 163 -15.36 0.33 -1.40
CA ARG A 163 -15.15 -0.46 -2.62
C ARG A 163 -14.33 -1.71 -2.37
N VAL A 164 -13.29 -1.63 -1.54
CA VAL A 164 -12.51 -2.81 -1.13
C VAL A 164 -13.33 -3.75 -0.24
N GLU A 165 -14.14 -3.20 0.67
CA GLU A 165 -15.05 -3.96 1.53
C GLU A 165 -16.08 -4.75 0.71
N GLU A 166 -16.68 -4.14 -0.31
CA GLU A 166 -17.60 -4.79 -1.24
C GLU A 166 -16.92 -5.97 -1.95
N VAL A 167 -15.70 -5.78 -2.47
CA VAL A 167 -14.94 -6.87 -3.11
C VAL A 167 -14.62 -8.00 -2.12
N TYR A 168 -14.22 -7.66 -0.89
CA TYR A 168 -13.94 -8.66 0.13
C TYR A 168 -15.20 -9.43 0.56
N TYR A 169 -16.32 -8.75 0.72
CA TYR A 169 -17.61 -9.38 0.99
C TYR A 169 -17.96 -10.39 -0.11
N ASP A 170 -17.82 -9.97 -1.37
CA ASP A 170 -18.05 -10.77 -2.56
C ASP A 170 -17.17 -12.03 -2.64
N VAL A 171 -15.92 -11.94 -2.20
CA VAL A 171 -15.00 -13.08 -2.08
C VAL A 171 -15.45 -14.02 -0.96
N LYS A 172 -15.84 -13.47 0.19
CA LYS A 172 -16.25 -14.23 1.38
C LYS A 172 -17.54 -15.02 1.15
N ILE A 173 -18.58 -14.39 0.61
CA ILE A 173 -19.88 -15.05 0.38
C ILE A 173 -19.80 -16.16 -0.67
N ARG A 174 -18.85 -16.07 -1.60
CA ARG A 174 -18.62 -17.09 -2.63
C ARG A 174 -17.69 -18.21 -2.15
N GLY A 175 -17.16 -18.12 -0.93
CA GLY A 175 -16.23 -19.13 -0.38
C GLY A 175 -14.91 -19.22 -1.14
N LEU A 176 -14.44 -18.11 -1.73
CA LEU A 176 -13.22 -18.08 -2.56
C LEU A 176 -11.95 -17.90 -1.72
N ALA A 177 -12.03 -17.26 -0.57
CA ALA A 177 -10.93 -17.23 0.39
C ALA A 177 -10.83 -18.59 1.09
N ALA A 178 -9.61 -19.10 1.28
CA ALA A 178 -9.39 -20.35 2.01
C ALA A 178 -10.04 -20.21 3.40
N ASN A 179 -11.03 -21.07 3.67
CA ASN A 179 -11.79 -21.03 4.91
C ASN A 179 -10.86 -21.14 6.13
N GLY A 180 -10.53 -20.00 6.73
CA GLY A 180 -10.02 -19.95 8.11
C GLY A 180 -11.09 -20.33 9.14
N GLU A 181 -12.33 -20.61 8.71
CA GLU A 181 -13.47 -20.91 9.59
C GLU A 181 -14.39 -21.97 8.95
N SER A 182 -13.89 -23.19 8.78
CA SER A 182 -14.78 -24.35 8.61
C SER A 182 -14.25 -25.57 9.37
N ALA A 183 -14.40 -25.54 10.70
CA ALA A 183 -14.53 -26.74 11.53
C ALA A 183 -15.12 -26.35 12.90
N GLY A 184 -16.35 -26.77 13.18
CA GLY A 184 -16.90 -26.74 14.55
C GLY A 184 -18.25 -26.08 14.72
N LYS A 185 -19.27 -26.60 14.02
CA LYS A 185 -20.66 -26.69 14.54
C LYS A 185 -21.42 -27.71 13.68
N GLU A 186 -20.99 -28.97 13.75
CA GLU A 186 -21.89 -30.09 13.51
C GLU A 186 -22.79 -30.22 14.73
N GLY A 187 -24.09 -30.37 14.46
CA GLY A 187 -25.15 -30.31 15.45
C GLY A 187 -25.15 -31.49 16.41
N ASP A 188 -25.38 -31.18 17.68
CA ASP A 188 -25.90 -32.15 18.64
C ASP A 188 -27.44 -32.06 18.59
N GLN A 189 -28.04 -32.86 17.72
CA GLN A 189 -29.43 -33.28 17.87
C GLN A 189 -29.44 -34.42 18.88
N GLY A 190 -30.14 -34.21 20.00
CA GLY A 190 -30.21 -35.18 21.07
C GLY A 190 -30.81 -36.52 20.66
N GLN A 191 -30.39 -37.56 21.37
CA GLN A 191 -31.13 -38.79 21.56
C GLN A 191 -30.89 -39.33 22.98
N SER A 192 -32.02 -39.39 23.71
CA SER A 192 -32.40 -40.28 24.83
C SER A 192 -31.49 -40.42 26.05
#